data_AF-V8R0F5-F1
#
_entry.id   AF-V8R0F5-F1
#
_cell.length_a   1.000
_cell.length_b   1.000
_cell.length_c   1.000
_cell.angle_alpha   90.00
_cell.angle_beta   90.00
_cell.angle_gamma   90.00
#
_symmetry.space_group_name_H-M   'P 1'
#
loop_
_entity.id
_entity.type
_entity.pdbx_description
1 polymer ?
#
loop_
_entity_poly.entity_id
_entity_poly.type
_entity_poly.pdbx_seq_one_letter_code
_entity_poly.pdbx_strand_id
1 'polypeptide(L)'
;MTLPSDLPAELAHRGVRPADRLGFTLFLAALIHLALLLGVGFTMVEPQQISKTLEITLATFKAEKKPEKADFLAQENQEGSGTLDKKALPKTTEVAPFQDNQVKKVTPPPAAKPVVQEAAPKAAVTTVAPKPKKAPTKKEESKTEVKPTVDAPAFDSSQLSSDIASLEAELAKEQQLYAKRPRIHRLSAASTMRDKGAWYKDDWRKKVERIGNLNYPEEARRKQIYGNLRLMVSINRDGSLYEVLVLESSGQPLLDQAAQRIVRLAAPFAPFTGDLSDIDRLEIIRTWKFARGDKLSSN
;
A
#
# COMPACT_ATOMS: atom_id res chain seq x y z
N MET A 1 106.24 -42.44 -23.40
CA MET A 1 105.00 -42.93 -24.02
C MET A 1 103.87 -42.09 -23.47
N THR A 2 103.16 -41.42 -24.36
CA THR A 2 102.21 -40.32 -24.16
C THR A 2 100.87 -40.77 -23.56
N LEU A 3 100.29 -39.98 -22.67
CA LEU A 3 98.85 -39.88 -22.49
C LEU A 3 98.46 -38.40 -22.64
N PRO A 4 97.59 -38.02 -23.60
CA PRO A 4 97.11 -36.66 -23.72
C PRO A 4 95.93 -36.39 -22.77
N SER A 5 96.00 -35.21 -22.16
CA SER A 5 94.87 -34.46 -21.64
C SER A 5 94.05 -33.88 -22.80
N ASP A 6 92.73 -33.85 -22.65
CA ASP A 6 91.88 -32.67 -22.88
C ASP A 6 90.42 -33.09 -23.11
N LEU A 7 89.62 -33.00 -22.05
CA LEU A 7 88.17 -32.93 -22.17
C LEU A 7 87.78 -31.47 -22.44
N PRO A 8 86.96 -31.18 -23.46
CA PRO A 8 86.58 -29.80 -23.80
C PRO A 8 85.67 -29.18 -22.73
N ALA A 9 85.93 -27.91 -22.39
CA ALA A 9 85.20 -27.12 -21.39
C ALA A 9 83.69 -26.93 -21.69
N GLU A 10 83.23 -27.30 -22.89
CA GLU A 10 81.83 -27.18 -23.31
C GLU A 10 80.87 -28.14 -22.59
N LEU A 11 81.36 -29.22 -21.96
CA LEU A 11 80.48 -30.20 -21.30
C LEU A 11 80.16 -29.89 -19.83
N ALA A 12 80.60 -28.74 -19.30
CA ALA A 12 80.56 -28.45 -17.86
C ALA A 12 79.29 -27.73 -17.34
N HIS A 13 78.32 -27.35 -18.17
CA HIS A 13 77.14 -26.61 -17.70
C HIS A 13 75.81 -27.29 -18.06
N ARG A 14 75.48 -28.31 -17.26
CA ARG A 14 74.13 -28.88 -17.16
C ARG A 14 73.32 -28.19 -16.06
N GLY A 15 73.27 -26.86 -16.10
CA GLY A 15 72.50 -26.02 -15.18
C GLY A 15 71.33 -25.37 -15.89
N VAL A 16 70.15 -25.37 -15.26
CA VAL A 16 68.94 -24.67 -15.75
C VAL A 16 69.29 -23.20 -15.98
N ARG A 17 69.18 -22.73 -17.23
CA ARG A 17 69.54 -21.36 -17.59
C ARG A 17 68.51 -20.38 -17.01
N PRO A 18 68.88 -19.12 -16.73
CA PRO A 18 67.94 -18.12 -16.22
C PRO A 18 66.70 -17.94 -17.11
N ALA A 19 66.87 -18.06 -18.43
CA ALA A 19 65.77 -18.02 -19.40
C ALA A 19 64.78 -19.19 -19.23
N ASP A 20 65.27 -20.39 -18.90
CA ASP A 20 64.43 -21.56 -18.66
C ASP A 20 63.60 -21.39 -17.38
N ARG A 21 64.20 -20.78 -16.34
CA ARG A 21 63.49 -20.47 -15.09
C ARG A 21 62.42 -19.42 -15.32
N LEU A 22 62.73 -18.35 -16.07
CA LEU A 22 61.78 -17.30 -16.40
C LEU A 22 60.60 -17.84 -17.20
N GLY A 23 60.87 -18.61 -18.26
CA GLY A 23 59.85 -19.25 -19.09
C GLY A 23 58.94 -20.18 -18.28
N PHE A 24 59.53 -21.01 -17.40
CA PHE A 24 58.76 -21.89 -16.52
C PHE A 24 57.87 -21.12 -15.53
N THR A 25 58.38 -20.04 -14.93
CA THR A 25 57.59 -19.22 -14.00
C THR A 25 56.43 -18.50 -14.68
N LEU A 26 56.63 -18.01 -15.91
CA LEU A 26 55.57 -17.38 -16.71
C LEU A 26 54.49 -18.39 -17.11
N PHE A 27 54.90 -19.59 -17.52
CA PHE A 27 53.97 -20.67 -17.84
C PHE A 27 53.14 -21.08 -16.61
N LEU A 28 53.79 -21.25 -15.46
CA LEU A 28 53.10 -21.58 -14.21
C LEU A 28 52.15 -20.46 -13.77
N ALA A 29 52.57 -19.20 -13.89
CA ALA A 29 51.71 -18.06 -13.60
C ALA A 29 50.47 -18.03 -14.51
N ALA A 30 50.63 -18.29 -15.81
CA ALA A 30 49.52 -18.33 -16.76
C ALA A 30 48.50 -19.43 -16.40
N LEU A 31 48.98 -20.62 -15.99
CA LEU A 31 48.10 -21.70 -15.53
C LEU A 31 47.31 -21.33 -14.28
N ILE A 32 47.94 -20.65 -13.31
CA ILE A 32 47.27 -20.20 -12.08
C ILE A 32 46.19 -19.16 -12.41
N HIS A 33 46.47 -18.20 -13.30
CA HIS A 33 45.48 -17.20 -13.71
C HIS A 33 44.31 -17.86 -14.45
N LEU A 34 44.57 -18.84 -15.31
CA LEU A 34 43.53 -19.57 -16.02
C LEU A 34 42.65 -20.39 -15.07
N ALA A 35 43.24 -21.04 -14.07
CA ALA A 35 42.50 -21.76 -13.03
C ALA A 35 41.61 -20.81 -12.19
N LEU A 36 42.09 -19.62 -11.86
CA LEU A 36 41.30 -18.60 -11.15
C LEU A 36 40.13 -18.07 -12.00
N LEU A 37 40.38 -17.78 -13.28
CA LEU A 37 39.34 -17.27 -14.19
C LEU A 37 38.24 -18.30 -14.45
N LEU A 38 38.59 -19.59 -14.55
CA LEU A 38 37.63 -20.66 -14.79
C LEU A 38 36.99 -21.20 -13.49
N GLY A 39 37.66 -21.05 -12.35
CA GLY A 39 37.19 -21.54 -11.04
C GLY A 39 36.25 -20.58 -10.31
N VAL A 40 36.30 -19.28 -10.59
CA VAL A 40 35.44 -18.27 -9.95
C VAL A 40 34.16 -18.09 -10.77
N GLY A 41 33.14 -18.88 -10.47
CA GLY A 41 31.79 -18.70 -10.99
C GLY A 41 31.02 -17.67 -10.16
N PHE A 42 30.56 -16.59 -10.78
CA PHE A 42 29.62 -15.67 -10.14
C PHE A 42 28.20 -16.22 -10.27
N THR A 43 27.62 -16.67 -9.16
CA THR A 43 26.19 -17.01 -9.13
C THR A 43 25.38 -15.74 -8.89
N MET A 44 24.54 -15.37 -9.86
CA MET A 44 23.60 -14.28 -9.68
C MET A 44 22.44 -14.83 -8.85
N VAL A 45 22.32 -14.40 -7.59
CA VAL A 45 21.18 -14.75 -6.75
C VAL A 45 19.95 -14.10 -7.36
N GLU A 46 19.09 -14.92 -7.93
CA GLU A 46 17.84 -14.48 -8.53
C GLU A 46 16.95 -13.89 -7.42
N PRO A 47 16.53 -12.61 -7.52
CA PRO A 47 15.73 -11.99 -6.49
C PRO A 47 14.40 -12.72 -6.38
N GLN A 48 14.19 -13.39 -5.25
CA GLN A 48 12.91 -13.99 -4.89
C GLN A 48 11.83 -12.90 -4.99
N GLN A 49 10.83 -13.12 -5.83
CA GLN A 49 9.72 -12.17 -6.00
C GLN A 49 8.87 -12.17 -4.72
N ILE A 50 9.27 -11.35 -3.73
CA ILE A 50 8.48 -11.09 -2.54
C ILE A 50 7.41 -10.05 -2.88
N SER A 51 6.44 -10.45 -3.69
CA SER A 51 5.18 -9.72 -3.81
C SER A 51 4.09 -10.64 -4.35
N LYS A 52 3.65 -11.58 -3.53
CA LYS A 52 2.29 -12.10 -3.69
C LYS A 52 1.35 -10.99 -3.21
N THR A 53 0.72 -10.29 -4.14
CA THR A 53 -0.30 -9.28 -3.83
C THR A 53 -1.49 -9.98 -3.17
N LEU A 54 -1.80 -9.60 -1.94
CA LEU A 54 -2.92 -10.16 -1.20
C LEU A 54 -4.22 -9.49 -1.67
N GLU A 55 -5.04 -10.22 -2.40
CA GLU A 55 -6.36 -9.75 -2.82
C GLU A 55 -7.39 -10.04 -1.72
N ILE A 56 -7.91 -8.97 -1.10
CA ILE A 56 -8.98 -9.04 -0.10
C ILE A 56 -10.27 -8.56 -0.76
N THR A 57 -11.32 -9.38 -0.70
CA THR A 57 -12.67 -9.02 -1.16
C THR A 57 -13.55 -8.78 0.07
N LEU A 58 -14.44 -7.79 0.03
CA LEU A 58 -15.41 -7.57 1.11
C LEU A 58 -16.51 -8.63 1.04
N ALA A 59 -16.73 -9.34 2.14
CA ALA A 59 -17.85 -10.25 2.26
C ALA A 59 -19.16 -9.45 2.43
N THR A 60 -20.13 -9.66 1.55
CA THR A 60 -21.47 -9.04 1.63
C THR A 60 -22.38 -9.80 2.59
N PHE A 61 -22.13 -11.10 2.78
CA PHE A 61 -22.92 -11.97 3.67
C PHE A 61 -22.00 -12.84 4.50
N LYS A 62 -22.40 -13.09 5.75
CA LYS A 62 -21.67 -13.96 6.68
C LYS A 62 -22.25 -15.38 6.62
N ALA A 63 -21.40 -16.35 6.29
CA ALA A 63 -21.70 -17.77 6.40
C ALA A 63 -21.19 -18.31 7.75
N GLU A 64 -22.00 -19.11 8.44
CA GLU A 64 -21.61 -19.75 9.70
C GLU A 64 -20.49 -20.79 9.50
N LYS A 65 -20.52 -21.49 8.36
CA LYS A 65 -19.52 -22.50 8.01
C LYS A 65 -18.42 -21.88 7.14
N LYS A 66 -17.17 -22.21 7.46
CA LYS A 66 -16.00 -21.82 6.64
C LYS A 66 -15.99 -22.63 5.33
N PRO A 67 -15.82 -21.98 4.16
CA PRO A 67 -15.73 -22.68 2.88
C PRO A 67 -14.47 -23.56 2.82
N GLU A 68 -14.60 -24.75 2.21
CA GLU A 68 -13.49 -25.70 2.08
C GLU A 68 -12.41 -25.20 1.11
N LYS A 69 -12.80 -24.41 0.10
CA LYS A 69 -11.91 -23.73 -0.85
C LYS A 69 -12.42 -22.31 -1.08
N ALA A 70 -11.54 -21.31 -0.93
CA ALA A 70 -11.87 -19.91 -1.15
C ALA A 70 -10.92 -19.31 -2.18
N ASP A 71 -11.46 -18.61 -3.18
CA ASP A 71 -10.68 -17.95 -4.22
C ASP A 71 -10.07 -16.63 -3.76
N PHE A 72 -10.63 -16.01 -2.72
CA PHE A 72 -10.24 -14.72 -2.17
C PHE A 72 -10.23 -14.75 -0.63
N LEU A 73 -9.42 -13.89 -0.01
CA LEU A 73 -9.49 -13.65 1.43
C LEU A 73 -10.52 -12.55 1.72
N ALA A 74 -11.23 -12.64 2.84
CA ALA A 74 -12.24 -11.68 3.25
C ALA A 74 -12.26 -11.52 4.77
N GLN A 75 -12.93 -10.48 5.26
CA GLN A 75 -13.11 -10.23 6.69
C GLN A 75 -13.97 -11.30 7.38
N GLU A 76 -14.90 -11.92 6.63
CA GLU A 76 -15.85 -12.91 7.11
C GLU A 76 -15.96 -14.08 6.12
N ASN A 77 -16.43 -15.24 6.58
CA ASN A 77 -16.67 -16.40 5.71
C ASN A 77 -17.86 -16.11 4.80
N GLN A 78 -17.76 -16.42 3.51
CA GLN A 78 -18.86 -16.32 2.56
C GLN A 78 -18.72 -17.40 1.47
N GLU A 79 -19.83 -18.01 1.09
CA GLU A 79 -19.92 -18.89 -0.08
C GLU A 79 -20.46 -18.09 -1.28
N GLY A 80 -19.77 -18.19 -2.41
CA GLY A 80 -20.21 -17.54 -3.65
C GLY A 80 -21.10 -18.48 -4.47
N SER A 81 -22.18 -17.95 -5.06
CA SER A 81 -23.07 -18.69 -5.98
C SER A 81 -22.57 -18.68 -7.44
N GLY A 82 -21.29 -18.36 -7.66
CA GLY A 82 -20.72 -18.21 -9.01
C GLY A 82 -20.53 -19.54 -9.72
N THR A 83 -20.80 -19.58 -11.02
CA THR A 83 -20.64 -20.78 -11.88
C THR A 83 -19.44 -20.69 -12.84
N LEU A 84 -18.60 -19.66 -12.68
CA LEU A 84 -17.45 -19.47 -13.57
C LEU A 84 -16.32 -20.44 -13.22
N ASP A 85 -15.76 -21.10 -14.24
CA ASP A 85 -14.63 -22.02 -14.08
C ASP A 85 -13.32 -21.31 -13.66
N LYS A 86 -13.26 -19.99 -13.79
CA LYS A 86 -12.10 -19.17 -13.46
C LYS A 86 -12.45 -18.10 -12.45
N LYS A 87 -11.55 -17.95 -11.46
CA LYS A 87 -11.59 -16.88 -10.46
C LYS A 87 -11.78 -15.51 -11.15
N ALA A 88 -12.87 -14.84 -10.82
CA ALA A 88 -13.18 -13.51 -11.29
C ALA A 88 -13.68 -12.67 -10.11
N LEU A 89 -13.35 -11.38 -10.12
CA LEU A 89 -13.95 -10.45 -9.17
C LEU A 89 -15.46 -10.38 -9.43
N PRO A 90 -16.30 -10.37 -8.39
CA PRO A 90 -17.71 -10.11 -8.56
C PRO A 90 -17.88 -8.74 -9.24
N LYS A 91 -18.56 -8.73 -10.38
CA LYS A 91 -18.95 -7.53 -11.11
C LYS A 91 -20.46 -7.48 -11.15
N THR A 92 -21.04 -6.32 -10.92
CA THR A 92 -22.46 -6.10 -11.23
C THR A 92 -22.60 -5.89 -12.73
N THR A 93 -23.55 -6.57 -13.35
CA THR A 93 -23.91 -6.38 -14.77
C THR A 93 -25.01 -5.33 -14.92
N GLU A 94 -25.61 -4.90 -13.80
CA GLU A 94 -26.71 -3.94 -13.82
C GLU A 94 -26.16 -2.52 -13.76
N VAL A 95 -26.47 -1.75 -14.82
CA VAL A 95 -26.39 -0.29 -14.80
C VAL A 95 -27.74 0.19 -14.30
N ALA A 96 -27.79 0.69 -13.07
CA ALA A 96 -29.01 1.30 -12.53
C ALA A 96 -29.41 2.50 -13.41
N PRO A 97 -30.69 2.66 -13.79
CA PRO A 97 -31.14 3.82 -14.53
C PRO A 97 -31.11 5.07 -13.64
N PHE A 98 -30.08 5.90 -13.81
CA PHE A 98 -29.84 7.09 -12.99
C PHE A 98 -30.72 8.27 -13.42
N GLN A 99 -31.52 8.84 -12.50
CA GLN A 99 -32.11 10.18 -12.64
C GLN A 99 -32.36 10.83 -11.26
N ASP A 100 -31.32 11.33 -10.57
CA ASP A 100 -31.47 12.54 -9.73
C ASP A 100 -30.08 13.10 -9.30
N ASN A 101 -29.97 14.42 -9.21
CA ASN A 101 -28.78 15.17 -8.78
C ASN A 101 -28.92 15.73 -7.35
N GLN A 102 -29.99 15.42 -6.61
CA GLN A 102 -30.26 16.04 -5.30
C GLN A 102 -30.22 15.05 -4.12
N VAL A 103 -29.29 15.28 -3.19
CA VAL A 103 -29.16 14.52 -1.94
C VAL A 103 -30.12 15.09 -0.89
N LYS A 104 -31.15 14.32 -0.49
CA LYS A 104 -31.94 14.60 0.72
C LYS A 104 -31.37 13.83 1.92
N LYS A 105 -31.31 14.49 3.08
CA LYS A 105 -30.75 13.93 4.32
C LYS A 105 -31.80 13.05 5.01
N VAL A 106 -31.69 11.73 4.88
CA VAL A 106 -32.50 10.78 5.65
C VAL A 106 -31.97 10.71 7.09
N THR A 107 -32.87 10.92 8.05
CA THR A 107 -32.61 10.65 9.47
C THR A 107 -33.12 9.23 9.73
N PRO A 108 -32.35 8.33 10.35
CA PRO A 108 -32.83 6.98 10.63
C PRO A 108 -34.13 7.04 11.45
N PRO A 109 -35.11 6.14 11.19
CA PRO A 109 -36.34 6.10 11.96
C PRO A 109 -36.00 5.93 13.46
N PRO A 110 -36.67 6.66 14.37
CA PRO A 110 -36.41 6.55 15.80
C PRO A 110 -36.61 5.10 16.27
N ALA A 111 -35.65 4.59 17.04
CA ALA A 111 -35.79 3.29 17.70
C ALA A 111 -37.10 3.24 18.48
N ALA A 112 -37.83 2.11 18.34
CA ALA A 112 -39.10 1.92 19.04
C ALA A 112 -38.90 2.13 20.54
N LYS A 113 -39.69 3.03 21.14
CA LYS A 113 -39.66 3.28 22.58
C LYS A 113 -40.01 1.96 23.29
N PRO A 114 -39.24 1.53 24.31
CA PRO A 114 -39.63 0.37 25.10
C PRO A 114 -40.99 0.64 25.75
N VAL A 115 -41.97 -0.23 25.45
CA VAL A 115 -43.26 -0.26 26.14
C VAL A 115 -42.98 -0.62 27.59
N VAL A 116 -42.96 0.39 28.46
CA VAL A 116 -42.99 0.18 29.89
C VAL A 116 -44.36 -0.43 30.20
N GLN A 117 -44.38 -1.71 30.55
CA GLN A 117 -45.56 -2.34 31.13
C GLN A 117 -45.86 -1.62 32.45
N GLU A 118 -46.89 -0.78 32.43
CA GLU A 118 -47.42 -0.12 33.60
C GLU A 118 -47.94 -1.20 34.56
N ALA A 119 -47.23 -1.38 35.67
CA ALA A 119 -47.61 -2.32 36.71
C ALA A 119 -48.99 -1.93 37.27
N ALA A 120 -49.95 -2.83 37.12
CA ALA A 120 -51.30 -2.65 37.65
C ALA A 120 -51.27 -2.30 39.15
N PRO A 121 -51.90 -1.20 39.59
CA PRO A 121 -51.96 -0.87 41.01
C PRO A 121 -52.83 -1.89 41.74
N LYS A 122 -52.27 -2.51 42.77
CA LYS A 122 -53.01 -3.36 43.72
C LYS A 122 -53.99 -2.46 44.49
N ALA A 123 -55.27 -2.50 44.13
CA ALA A 123 -56.32 -1.90 44.92
C ALA A 123 -56.48 -2.68 46.23
N ALA A 124 -56.17 -2.01 47.34
CA ALA A 124 -56.48 -2.47 48.68
C ALA A 124 -57.77 -1.78 49.18
N VAL A 125 -58.47 -2.50 50.06
CA VAL A 125 -59.39 -2.02 51.12
C VAL A 125 -60.91 -2.05 50.82
N THR A 126 -61.54 -3.12 51.35
CA THR A 126 -62.63 -3.21 52.34
C THR A 126 -64.10 -2.81 52.04
N THR A 127 -64.97 -3.74 52.47
CA THR A 127 -66.43 -3.87 52.69
C THR A 127 -67.20 -2.61 53.17
N VAL A 128 -68.44 -2.37 52.68
CA VAL A 128 -69.80 -2.54 53.31
C VAL A 128 -70.92 -2.29 52.25
N ALA A 129 -72.01 -3.08 52.30
CA ALA A 129 -73.24 -3.01 51.48
C ALA A 129 -74.33 -2.06 52.07
N PRO A 130 -75.60 -1.94 51.55
CA PRO A 130 -76.14 -1.67 50.20
C PRO A 130 -77.20 -0.51 50.14
N LYS A 131 -77.75 -0.22 48.93
CA LYS A 131 -79.08 0.40 48.55
C LYS A 131 -79.20 1.96 48.36
N PRO A 132 -80.23 2.53 47.66
CA PRO A 132 -80.47 2.51 46.19
C PRO A 132 -81.00 3.87 45.57
N LYS A 133 -81.24 3.88 44.23
CA LYS A 133 -82.05 4.82 43.40
C LYS A 133 -81.39 6.18 43.03
N LYS A 134 -81.49 6.70 41.79
CA LYS A 134 -82.59 6.70 40.81
C LYS A 134 -82.07 6.66 39.35
N ALA A 135 -82.80 5.93 38.49
CA ALA A 135 -82.84 6.05 37.03
C ALA A 135 -83.74 7.26 36.62
N PRO A 136 -83.96 7.67 35.35
CA PRO A 136 -83.88 6.90 34.08
C PRO A 136 -83.27 7.75 32.90
N THR A 137 -83.19 7.37 31.62
CA THR A 137 -84.17 6.68 30.76
C THR A 137 -83.56 6.39 29.37
N LYS A 138 -84.00 5.25 28.80
CA LYS A 138 -84.38 5.03 27.38
C LYS A 138 -83.35 4.47 26.38
N LYS A 139 -83.32 3.13 26.33
CA LYS A 139 -83.79 2.23 25.24
C LYS A 139 -83.31 2.58 23.81
N GLU A 140 -82.41 1.86 23.13
CA GLU A 140 -82.27 0.43 22.76
C GLU A 140 -82.29 0.38 21.23
N GLU A 141 -81.20 -0.05 20.58
CA GLU A 141 -81.24 -1.07 19.53
C GLU A 141 -79.83 -1.43 19.04
N SER A 142 -79.62 -2.74 18.94
CA SER A 142 -78.37 -3.45 18.70
C SER A 142 -78.03 -3.49 17.20
N LYS A 143 -76.76 -3.29 16.86
CA LYS A 143 -76.17 -3.78 15.61
C LYS A 143 -74.77 -4.34 15.85
N THR A 144 -74.72 -5.66 15.86
CA THR A 144 -73.62 -6.60 15.59
C THR A 144 -72.20 -6.03 15.53
N GLU A 145 -71.39 -6.36 16.54
CA GLU A 145 -69.96 -6.12 16.60
C GLU A 145 -69.21 -7.19 15.78
N VAL A 146 -68.65 -6.80 14.64
CA VAL A 146 -67.67 -7.60 13.89
C VAL A 146 -66.30 -7.22 14.42
N LYS A 147 -65.57 -8.19 15.00
CA LYS A 147 -64.16 -8.02 15.40
C LYS A 147 -63.31 -7.63 14.18
N PRO A 148 -62.44 -6.61 14.26
CA PRO A 148 -61.43 -6.38 13.24
C PRO A 148 -60.37 -7.48 13.30
N THR A 149 -60.17 -8.11 12.14
CA THR A 149 -59.05 -8.95 11.77
C THR A 149 -57.73 -8.21 12.03
N VAL A 150 -56.72 -8.91 12.56
CA VAL A 150 -55.37 -8.35 12.72
C VAL A 150 -54.79 -8.16 11.31
N ASP A 151 -54.63 -6.91 10.88
CA ASP A 151 -54.01 -6.57 9.60
C ASP A 151 -52.55 -7.06 9.58
N ALA A 152 -52.16 -7.74 8.49
CA ALA A 152 -50.78 -8.06 8.21
C ALA A 152 -49.95 -6.76 8.07
N PRO A 153 -48.66 -6.74 8.46
CA PRO A 153 -47.85 -5.52 8.33
C PRO A 153 -47.81 -5.10 6.85
N ALA A 154 -48.38 -3.93 6.58
CA ALA A 154 -48.35 -3.31 5.26
C ALA A 154 -46.90 -2.94 4.91
N PHE A 155 -46.36 -3.55 3.86
CA PHE A 155 -45.10 -3.14 3.26
C PHE A 155 -45.29 -1.77 2.60
N ASP A 156 -44.74 -0.71 3.21
CA ASP A 156 -44.77 0.62 2.62
C ASP A 156 -43.75 0.72 1.48
N SER A 157 -44.22 0.45 0.26
CA SER A 157 -43.42 0.55 -0.97
C SER A 157 -42.75 1.92 -1.16
N SER A 158 -43.32 2.99 -0.61
CA SER A 158 -42.75 4.33 -0.74
C SER A 158 -41.48 4.49 0.11
N GLN A 159 -41.49 3.96 1.33
CA GLN A 159 -40.33 3.95 2.22
C GLN A 159 -39.18 3.12 1.61
N LEU A 160 -39.49 1.94 1.09
CA LEU A 160 -38.49 1.09 0.43
C LEU A 160 -37.85 1.79 -0.78
N SER A 161 -38.63 2.49 -1.60
CA SER A 161 -38.10 3.24 -2.74
C SER A 161 -37.17 4.39 -2.30
N SER A 162 -37.48 5.04 -1.18
CA SER A 162 -36.64 6.11 -0.63
C SER A 162 -35.34 5.59 -0.02
N ASP A 163 -35.37 4.40 0.57
CA ASP A 163 -34.19 3.72 1.12
C ASP A 163 -33.26 3.27 -0.01
N ILE A 164 -33.81 2.67 -1.08
CA ILE A 164 -33.05 2.27 -2.27
C ILE A 164 -32.35 3.47 -2.91
N ALA A 165 -33.09 4.56 -3.16
CA ALA A 165 -32.52 5.78 -3.76
C ALA A 165 -31.40 6.38 -2.88
N SER A 166 -31.53 6.30 -1.55
CA SER A 166 -30.52 6.79 -0.62
C SER A 166 -29.25 5.93 -0.65
N LEU A 167 -29.41 4.60 -0.66
CA LEU A 167 -28.30 3.66 -0.75
C LEU A 167 -27.55 3.78 -2.09
N GLU A 168 -28.27 3.98 -3.19
CA GLU A 168 -27.69 4.22 -4.51
C GLU A 168 -26.85 5.51 -4.54
N ALA A 169 -27.35 6.59 -3.93
CA ALA A 169 -26.62 7.85 -3.83
C ALA A 169 -25.34 7.71 -2.99
N GLU A 170 -25.38 6.94 -1.90
CA GLU A 170 -24.20 6.64 -1.09
C GLU A 170 -23.16 5.83 -1.87
N LEU A 171 -23.60 4.81 -2.61
CA LEU A 171 -22.73 3.99 -3.46
C LEU A 171 -22.10 4.81 -4.59
N ALA A 172 -22.87 5.67 -5.26
CA ALA A 172 -22.36 6.57 -6.30
C ALA A 172 -21.32 7.55 -5.74
N LYS A 173 -21.55 8.08 -4.54
CA LYS A 173 -20.60 8.93 -3.84
C LYS A 173 -19.31 8.16 -3.53
N GLU A 174 -19.42 6.93 -3.03
CA GLU A 174 -18.28 6.07 -2.76
C GLU A 174 -17.48 5.77 -4.04
N GLN A 175 -18.13 5.34 -5.11
CA GLN A 175 -17.49 5.08 -6.40
C GLN A 175 -16.78 6.31 -6.96
N GLN A 176 -17.42 7.48 -6.86
CA GLN A 176 -16.81 8.75 -7.26
C GLN A 176 -15.57 9.07 -6.41
N LEU A 177 -15.61 8.80 -5.10
CA LEU A 177 -14.45 8.98 -4.22
C LEU A 177 -13.32 8.01 -4.56
N TYR A 178 -13.62 6.75 -4.88
CA TYR A 178 -12.63 5.76 -5.34
C TYR A 178 -11.99 6.17 -6.67
N ALA A 179 -12.79 6.61 -7.66
CA ALA A 179 -12.28 7.08 -8.94
C ALA A 179 -11.41 8.34 -8.83
N LYS A 180 -11.62 9.15 -7.78
CA LYS A 180 -10.83 10.35 -7.49
C LYS A 180 -9.55 10.06 -6.67
N ARG A 181 -9.30 8.81 -6.25
CA ARG A 181 -8.07 8.49 -5.50
C ARG A 181 -6.83 8.62 -6.39
N PRO A 182 -5.76 9.28 -5.92
CA PRO A 182 -4.55 9.44 -6.72
C PRO A 182 -3.86 8.10 -6.95
N ARG A 183 -3.42 7.85 -8.18
CA ARG A 183 -2.56 6.71 -8.50
C ARG A 183 -1.14 7.02 -8.03
N ILE A 184 -0.74 6.38 -6.94
CA ILE A 184 0.59 6.53 -6.34
C ILE A 184 1.52 5.46 -6.90
N HIS A 185 2.58 5.87 -7.57
CA HIS A 185 3.65 4.99 -8.00
C HIS A 185 4.86 5.14 -7.08
N ARG A 186 5.46 4.03 -6.65
CA ARG A 186 6.60 4.02 -5.72
C ARG A 186 7.85 3.49 -6.41
N LEU A 187 8.90 4.30 -6.37
CA LEU A 187 10.22 3.99 -6.86
C LEU A 187 11.18 3.81 -5.68
N SER A 188 11.57 2.55 -5.43
CA SER A 188 12.63 2.21 -4.48
C SER A 188 13.97 2.02 -5.21
N ALA A 189 15.08 2.07 -4.47
CA ALA A 189 16.43 1.82 -4.99
C ALA A 189 16.55 0.45 -5.70
N ALA A 190 15.80 -0.56 -5.25
CA ALA A 190 15.80 -1.92 -5.80
C ALA A 190 14.99 -2.12 -7.10
N SER A 191 14.16 -1.15 -7.53
CA SER A 191 13.23 -1.37 -8.65
C SER A 191 13.89 -1.29 -10.05
N THR A 192 15.15 -0.89 -10.16
CA THR A 192 15.67 -0.35 -11.42
C THR A 192 16.46 -1.37 -12.26
N MET A 193 15.77 -2.14 -13.11
CA MET A 193 16.36 -2.65 -14.37
C MET A 193 15.43 -2.54 -15.60
N ARG A 194 14.14 -2.19 -15.44
CA ARG A 194 13.19 -1.92 -16.55
C ARG A 194 12.11 -0.88 -16.19
N ASP A 195 12.45 0.11 -15.36
CA ASP A 195 11.49 1.06 -14.80
C ASP A 195 11.09 2.18 -15.78
N LYS A 196 9.77 2.38 -15.95
CA LYS A 196 9.07 3.49 -16.66
C LYS A 196 9.42 4.92 -16.19
N GLY A 197 10.51 5.10 -15.45
CA GLY A 197 10.94 6.38 -14.87
C GLY A 197 12.42 6.49 -14.60
N ALA A 198 13.26 5.65 -15.22
CA ALA A 198 14.71 5.65 -14.96
C ALA A 198 15.35 7.02 -15.24
N TRP A 199 14.97 7.67 -16.35
CA TRP A 199 15.40 9.04 -16.67
C TRP A 199 14.97 10.03 -15.59
N TYR A 200 13.72 9.96 -15.14
CA TYR A 200 13.18 10.88 -14.13
C TYR A 200 13.93 10.75 -12.80
N LYS A 201 14.20 9.51 -12.37
CA LYS A 201 15.00 9.24 -11.16
C LYS A 201 16.38 9.89 -11.25
N ASP A 202 17.03 9.81 -12.41
CA ASP A 202 18.37 10.35 -12.62
C ASP A 202 18.40 11.87 -12.64
N ASP A 203 17.47 12.51 -13.36
CA ASP A 203 17.33 13.97 -13.38
C ASP A 203 17.02 14.52 -11.98
N TRP A 204 16.06 13.89 -11.30
CA TRP A 204 15.74 14.17 -9.90
C TRP A 204 17.02 14.09 -9.06
N ARG A 205 17.73 12.96 -9.07
CA ARG A 205 18.96 12.74 -8.29
C ARG A 205 19.99 13.83 -8.54
N LYS A 206 20.31 14.10 -9.80
CA LYS A 206 21.27 15.14 -10.21
C LYS A 206 20.87 16.51 -9.65
N LYS A 207 19.58 16.86 -9.74
CA LYS A 207 19.08 18.12 -9.20
C LYS A 207 19.27 18.18 -7.68
N VAL A 208 18.88 17.15 -6.95
CA VAL A 208 18.95 17.17 -5.49
C VAL A 208 20.39 17.16 -4.99
N GLU A 209 21.29 16.41 -5.62
CA GLU A 209 22.72 16.44 -5.31
C GLU A 209 23.33 17.81 -5.57
N ARG A 210 23.02 18.44 -6.72
CA ARG A 210 23.50 19.78 -7.04
C ARG A 210 23.05 20.81 -6.00
N ILE A 211 21.75 20.84 -5.68
CA ILE A 211 21.21 21.77 -4.69
C ILE A 211 21.76 21.44 -3.29
N GLY A 212 21.88 20.16 -2.95
CA GLY A 212 22.35 19.73 -1.64
C GLY A 212 23.82 20.00 -1.39
N ASN A 213 24.69 19.83 -2.40
CA ASN A 213 26.11 20.18 -2.29
C ASN A 213 26.32 21.68 -2.09
N LEU A 214 25.49 22.52 -2.74
CA LEU A 214 25.50 23.98 -2.53
C LEU A 214 24.95 24.37 -1.16
N ASN A 215 24.03 23.59 -0.60
CA ASN A 215 23.34 23.88 0.66
C ASN A 215 23.73 22.93 1.80
N TYR A 216 24.94 22.37 1.73
CA TYR A 216 25.49 21.50 2.77
C TYR A 216 25.61 22.32 4.07
N PRO A 217 25.07 21.84 5.21
CA PRO A 217 25.02 22.65 6.44
C PRO A 217 26.41 23.09 6.89
N GLU A 218 26.59 24.40 7.07
CA GLU A 218 27.88 24.96 7.53
C GLU A 218 28.32 24.37 8.86
N GLU A 219 27.39 24.15 9.78
CA GLU A 219 27.68 23.51 11.06
C GLU A 219 28.19 22.09 10.89
N ALA A 220 27.59 21.32 9.99
CA ALA A 220 28.04 19.96 9.68
C ALA A 220 29.42 19.98 9.01
N ARG A 221 29.72 20.98 8.19
CA ARG A 221 31.05 21.18 7.60
C ARG A 221 32.09 21.50 8.66
N ARG A 222 31.84 22.49 9.51
CA ARG A 222 32.74 22.93 10.59
C ARG A 222 33.03 21.81 11.59
N LYS A 223 32.00 21.05 11.97
CA LYS A 223 32.09 19.95 12.94
C LYS A 223 32.39 18.59 12.31
N GLN A 224 32.58 18.54 10.98
CA GLN A 224 32.81 17.30 10.23
C GLN A 224 31.78 16.21 10.53
N ILE A 225 30.50 16.58 10.54
CA ILE A 225 29.38 15.67 10.80
C ILE A 225 28.99 14.99 9.49
N TYR A 226 28.93 13.66 9.55
CA TYR A 226 28.61 12.77 8.44
C TYR A 226 27.56 11.76 8.86
N GLY A 227 26.84 11.22 7.90
CA GLY A 227 25.79 10.25 8.19
C GLY A 227 25.02 9.84 6.95
N ASN A 228 24.23 8.79 7.10
CA ASN A 228 23.28 8.35 6.09
C ASN A 228 21.88 8.44 6.67
N LEU A 229 20.91 8.83 5.86
CA LEU A 229 19.49 8.79 6.23
C LEU A 229 18.67 8.29 5.05
N ARG A 230 17.49 7.76 5.32
CA ARG A 230 16.57 7.31 4.27
C ARG A 230 15.38 8.23 4.21
N LEU A 231 15.12 8.79 3.03
CA LEU A 231 14.00 9.69 2.78
C LEU A 231 13.00 9.08 1.81
N MET A 232 11.73 9.44 2.02
CA MET A 232 10.67 9.33 1.03
C MET A 232 10.30 10.73 0.56
N VAL A 233 10.40 10.97 -0.75
CA VAL A 233 9.99 12.23 -1.36
C VAL A 233 8.80 11.95 -2.27
N SER A 234 7.69 12.64 -2.03
CA SER A 234 6.45 12.49 -2.76
C SER A 234 6.23 13.70 -3.66
N ILE A 235 6.07 13.48 -4.95
CA ILE A 235 5.99 14.53 -5.97
C ILE A 235 4.66 14.36 -6.71
N ASN A 236 3.94 15.46 -6.92
CA ASN A 236 2.72 15.46 -7.73
C ASN A 236 3.06 15.47 -9.23
N ARG A 237 2.09 15.12 -10.05
CA ARG A 237 2.21 15.09 -11.52
C ARG A 237 2.74 16.36 -12.17
N ASP A 238 2.43 17.54 -11.61
CA ASP A 238 2.91 18.84 -12.08
C ASP A 238 4.36 19.16 -11.68
N GLY A 239 5.01 18.26 -10.91
CA GLY A 239 6.35 18.44 -10.37
C GLY A 239 6.37 19.15 -9.00
N SER A 240 5.24 19.57 -8.46
CA SER A 240 5.19 20.15 -7.11
C SER A 240 5.53 19.11 -6.04
N LEU A 241 6.22 19.54 -4.99
CA LEU A 241 6.53 18.69 -3.84
C LEU A 241 5.24 18.51 -3.02
N TYR A 242 4.78 17.27 -2.87
CA TYR A 242 3.66 16.93 -2.00
C TYR A 242 4.13 16.84 -0.55
N GLU A 243 5.11 15.98 -0.28
CA GLU A 243 5.69 15.83 1.05
C GLU A 243 7.11 15.24 1.02
N VAL A 244 7.81 15.38 2.14
CA VAL A 244 9.11 14.74 2.40
C VAL A 244 9.11 14.15 3.80
N LEU A 245 9.34 12.84 3.90
CA LEU A 245 9.38 12.11 5.17
C LEU A 245 10.74 11.45 5.38
N VAL A 246 11.23 11.51 6.62
CA VAL A 246 12.41 10.74 7.06
C VAL A 246 11.92 9.36 7.47
N LEU A 247 12.29 8.35 6.68
CA LEU A 247 11.98 6.95 6.99
C LEU A 247 12.98 6.37 8.00
N GLU A 248 14.25 6.77 7.87
CA GLU A 248 15.33 6.35 8.77
C GLU A 248 16.23 7.55 9.02
N SER A 249 16.37 7.93 10.29
CA SER A 249 17.18 9.06 10.73
C SER A 249 18.67 8.76 10.58
N SER A 250 19.48 9.79 10.35
CA SER A 250 20.95 9.68 10.43
C SER A 250 21.49 9.58 11.86
N GLY A 251 20.62 9.69 12.87
CA GLY A 251 21.03 9.89 14.26
C GLY A 251 21.50 11.31 14.57
N GLN A 252 21.52 12.21 13.57
CA GLN A 252 21.89 13.61 13.72
C GLN A 252 20.75 14.50 13.21
N PRO A 253 19.99 15.17 14.10
CA PRO A 253 18.85 16.01 13.70
C PRO A 253 19.24 17.12 12.71
N LEU A 254 20.47 17.64 12.81
CA LEU A 254 21.02 18.62 11.88
C LEU A 254 21.02 18.10 10.43
N LEU A 255 21.42 16.86 10.20
CA LEU A 255 21.47 16.27 8.86
C LEU A 255 20.07 15.94 8.34
N ASP A 256 19.19 15.45 9.21
CA ASP A 256 17.81 15.11 8.85
C ASP A 256 17.02 16.35 8.41
N GLN A 257 17.11 17.43 9.21
CA GLN A 257 16.49 18.72 8.87
C GLN A 257 17.11 19.32 7.61
N ALA A 258 18.43 19.22 7.46
CA ALA A 258 19.12 19.69 6.27
C ALA A 258 18.65 18.97 5.00
N ALA A 259 18.52 17.65 5.05
CA ALA A 259 18.07 16.86 3.90
C ALA A 259 16.64 17.26 3.48
N GLN A 260 15.71 17.40 4.43
CA GLN A 260 14.37 17.88 4.13
C GLN A 260 14.39 19.30 3.54
N ARG A 261 15.21 20.20 4.09
CA ARG A 261 15.38 21.57 3.56
C ARG A 261 15.91 21.56 2.13
N ILE A 262 16.91 20.72 1.83
CA ILE A 262 17.48 20.57 0.49
C ILE A 262 16.42 20.10 -0.51
N VAL A 263 15.58 19.12 -0.15
CA VAL A 263 14.46 18.68 -0.99
C VAL A 263 13.49 19.82 -1.26
N ARG A 264 13.12 20.59 -0.23
CA ARG A 264 12.23 21.75 -0.37
C ARG A 264 12.82 22.84 -1.27
N LEU A 265 14.13 23.10 -1.16
CA LEU A 265 14.84 24.05 -2.02
C LEU A 265 15.01 23.55 -3.47
N ALA A 266 15.04 22.24 -3.68
CA ALA A 266 15.13 21.65 -5.01
C ALA A 266 13.80 21.65 -5.76
N ALA A 267 12.68 21.80 -5.05
CA ALA A 267 11.35 21.92 -5.64
C ALA A 267 11.18 23.26 -6.39
N PRO A 268 10.33 23.32 -7.43
CA PRO A 268 9.57 22.20 -8.02
C PRO A 268 10.46 21.27 -8.86
N PHE A 269 10.05 20.03 -9.06
CA PHE A 269 10.72 19.04 -9.92
C PHE A 269 10.13 19.04 -11.33
N ALA A 270 10.69 18.24 -12.24
CA ALA A 270 10.13 18.09 -13.58
C ALA A 270 8.70 17.51 -13.50
N PRO A 271 7.76 17.96 -14.33
CA PRO A 271 6.44 17.35 -14.43
C PRO A 271 6.53 15.94 -15.04
N PHE A 272 5.54 15.09 -14.76
CA PHE A 272 5.52 13.73 -15.26
C PHE A 272 5.05 13.70 -16.72
N THR A 273 5.93 13.25 -17.61
CA THR A 273 5.71 13.16 -19.06
C THR A 273 6.01 11.76 -19.57
N GLY A 274 5.58 11.44 -20.80
CA GLY A 274 5.83 10.14 -21.42
C GLY A 274 5.29 8.98 -20.58
N ASP A 275 6.18 8.06 -20.21
CA ASP A 275 5.86 6.84 -19.45
C ASP A 275 5.36 7.09 -18.02
N LEU A 276 5.51 8.31 -17.48
CA LEU A 276 4.98 8.70 -16.17
C LEU A 276 3.67 9.49 -16.28
N SER A 277 3.17 9.73 -17.49
CA SER A 277 1.96 10.53 -17.74
C SER A 277 0.66 9.86 -17.28
N ASP A 278 0.69 8.64 -16.77
CA ASP A 278 -0.43 7.97 -16.13
C ASP A 278 -0.25 7.88 -14.61
N ILE A 279 0.66 8.66 -14.04
CA ILE A 279 0.91 8.69 -12.60
C ILE A 279 0.46 10.04 -12.06
N ASP A 280 -0.29 10.01 -10.96
CA ASP A 280 -0.76 11.25 -10.30
C ASP A 280 0.25 11.70 -9.22
N ARG A 281 0.93 10.73 -8.61
CA ARG A 281 1.94 10.95 -7.57
C ARG A 281 3.06 9.93 -7.62
N LEU A 282 4.30 10.41 -7.48
CA LEU A 282 5.50 9.59 -7.48
C LEU A 282 6.19 9.67 -6.12
N GLU A 283 6.37 8.52 -5.48
CA GLU A 283 7.15 8.38 -4.24
C GLU A 283 8.55 7.86 -4.59
N ILE A 284 9.58 8.66 -4.32
CA ILE A 284 10.98 8.29 -4.49
C ILE A 284 11.58 8.00 -3.12
N ILE A 285 12.00 6.76 -2.90
CA ILE A 285 12.63 6.32 -1.65
C ILE A 285 14.11 6.06 -1.92
N ARG A 286 14.99 6.83 -1.24
CA ARG A 286 16.44 6.71 -1.41
C ARG A 286 17.21 6.95 -0.13
N THR A 287 18.43 6.42 -0.12
CA THR A 287 19.41 6.65 0.95
C THR A 287 20.28 7.83 0.58
N TRP A 288 20.29 8.83 1.45
CA TRP A 288 21.07 10.05 1.33
C TRP A 288 22.32 9.93 2.18
N LYS A 289 23.46 10.26 1.61
CA LYS A 289 24.76 10.15 2.27
C LYS A 289 25.43 11.52 2.32
N PHE A 290 25.61 12.04 3.52
CA PHE A 290 26.43 13.21 3.82
C PHE A 290 27.86 12.74 4.08
N ALA A 291 28.74 12.93 3.11
CA ALA A 291 30.11 12.42 3.12
C ALA A 291 31.15 13.54 3.29
N ARG A 292 32.40 13.11 3.58
CA ARG A 292 33.57 13.99 3.60
C ARG A 292 33.73 14.75 2.28
N GLY A 293 34.23 15.98 2.36
CA GLY A 293 34.37 16.88 1.21
C GLY A 293 33.08 17.59 0.82
N ASP A 294 32.14 17.75 1.77
CA ASP A 294 30.88 18.48 1.59
C ASP A 294 30.01 17.93 0.46
N LYS A 295 30.07 16.60 0.30
CA LYS A 295 29.40 15.86 -0.75
C LYS A 295 28.19 15.15 -0.20
N LEU A 296 27.03 15.52 -0.73
CA LEU A 296 25.78 14.80 -0.64
C LEU A 296 25.63 13.90 -1.88
N SER A 297 25.28 12.64 -1.67
CA SER A 297 24.87 11.70 -2.73
C SER A 297 23.57 10.98 -2.37
N SER A 298 22.75 10.66 -3.38
CA SER A 298 21.50 9.90 -3.20
C SER A 298 21.56 8.57 -3.95
N ASN A 299 21.58 7.47 -3.19
CA ASN A 299 21.68 6.09 -3.68
C ASN A 299 20.32 5.39 -3.61
#